data_AF-T1HCP7-F1
#
_entry.id   AF-T1HCP7-F1
#
_cell.length_a   1.000
_cell.length_b   1.000
_cell.length_c   1.000
_cell.angle_alpha   90.00
_cell.angle_beta   90.00
_cell.angle_gamma   90.00
#
_symmetry.space_group_name_H-M   'P 1'
#
loop_
_entity.id
_entity.type
_entity.pdbx_description
1 polymer ?
#
loop_
_entity_poly.entity_id
_entity_poly.type
_entity_poly.pdbx_seq_one_letter_code
_entity_poly.pdbx_strand_id
1 'polypeptide(L)'
;MDYTERTFIMVKPDGVQRGLVNKIIKRFETKGFKLVAMKFMWVWEGLNVVKTGRQILGATDPQASERGSIRGDLCIQVGRNIAHGSDSVESAKKEINLWFDPKELVDWKPTIREWVYED
;
A
#
# COMPACT_ATOMS: atom_id res chain seq x y z
N MET A 1 24.18 1.76 -29.16
CA MET A 1 23.53 0.77 -28.28
C MET A 1 22.17 1.30 -27.93
N ASP A 2 21.16 0.44 -28.02
CA ASP A 2 19.80 0.77 -27.60
C ASP A 2 19.73 0.63 -26.07
N TYR A 3 19.38 1.71 -25.37
CA TYR A 3 19.24 1.75 -23.91
C TYR A 3 17.77 1.70 -23.48
N THR A 4 16.84 1.35 -24.39
CA THR A 4 15.39 1.36 -24.14
C THR A 4 14.81 -0.01 -23.81
N GLU A 5 15.63 -1.06 -23.78
CA GLU A 5 15.22 -2.42 -23.44
C GLU A 5 14.56 -2.48 -22.04
N ARG A 6 13.49 -3.25 -21.93
CA ARG A 6 12.71 -3.43 -20.69
C ARG A 6 12.51 -4.91 -20.41
N THR A 7 12.52 -5.27 -19.14
CA THR A 7 12.21 -6.62 -18.68
C THR A 7 11.26 -6.58 -17.49
N PHE A 8 10.56 -7.70 -17.28
CA PHE A 8 9.68 -7.91 -16.14
C PHE A 8 10.39 -8.79 -15.11
N ILE A 9 10.39 -8.35 -13.85
CA ILE A 9 10.97 -9.08 -12.73
C ILE A 9 9.96 -9.09 -11.60
N MET A 10 9.69 -10.28 -11.06
CA MET A 10 8.74 -10.49 -9.97
C MET A 10 9.46 -11.06 -8.76
N VAL A 11 9.18 -10.50 -7.58
CA VAL A 11 9.53 -11.13 -6.30
C VAL A 11 8.48 -12.21 -6.04
N LYS A 12 8.90 -13.47 -6.00
CA LYS A 12 8.01 -14.61 -5.71
C LYS A 12 7.46 -14.54 -4.27
N PRO A 13 6.35 -15.24 -3.95
CA PRO A 13 5.71 -15.16 -2.63
C PRO A 13 6.65 -15.41 -1.44
N ASP A 14 7.57 -16.36 -1.55
CA ASP A 14 8.59 -16.67 -0.53
C ASP A 14 9.55 -15.49 -0.30
N GLY A 15 9.90 -14.75 -1.35
CA GLY A 15 10.72 -13.53 -1.24
C GLY A 15 10.00 -12.39 -0.53
N VAL A 16 8.68 -12.27 -0.75
CA VAL A 16 7.83 -11.29 -0.04
C VAL A 16 7.72 -11.66 1.44
N GLN A 17 7.40 -12.92 1.75
CA GLN A 17 7.27 -13.42 3.14
C GLN A 17 8.55 -13.25 3.96
N ARG A 18 9.72 -13.31 3.32
CA ARG A 18 11.03 -13.11 3.96
C ARG A 18 11.47 -11.65 4.05
N GLY A 19 10.63 -10.69 3.66
CA GLY A 19 10.96 -9.26 3.70
C GLY A 19 12.10 -8.85 2.74
N LEU A 20 12.26 -9.56 1.61
CA LEU A 20 13.38 -9.34 0.68
C LEU A 20 13.08 -8.31 -0.42
N VAL A 21 11.84 -7.81 -0.52
CA VAL A 21 11.41 -6.87 -1.57
C VAL A 21 12.37 -5.69 -1.71
N ASN A 22 12.60 -4.96 -0.62
CA ASN A 22 13.48 -3.79 -0.62
C ASN A 22 14.93 -4.14 -0.99
N LYS A 23 15.42 -5.32 -0.56
CA LYS A 23 16.78 -5.78 -0.86
C LYS A 23 16.95 -6.08 -2.34
N ILE A 24 15.94 -6.69 -2.97
CA ILE A 24 15.95 -7.01 -4.40
C ILE A 24 15.91 -5.72 -5.23
N ILE A 25 14.97 -4.81 -4.93
CA ILE A 25 14.87 -3.50 -5.59
C ILE A 25 16.21 -2.76 -5.50
N LYS A 26 16.79 -2.70 -4.29
CA LYS A 26 18.08 -2.02 -4.07
C LYS A 26 19.20 -2.59 -4.93
N ARG A 27 19.23 -3.90 -5.20
CA ARG A 27 20.26 -4.49 -6.08
C ARG A 27 20.14 -4.03 -7.53
N PHE A 28 18.93 -3.91 -8.07
CA PHE A 28 18.72 -3.41 -9.43
C PHE A 28 19.10 -1.93 -9.54
N GLU A 29 18.70 -1.12 -8.56
CA GLU A 29 19.07 0.30 -8.51
C GLU A 29 20.58 0.50 -8.35
N THR A 30 21.24 -0.22 -7.44
CA THR A 30 22.70 -0.15 -7.25
C THR A 30 23.47 -0.62 -8.48
N LYS A 31 22.90 -1.52 -9.29
CA LYS A 31 23.50 -1.93 -10.56
C LYS A 31 23.38 -0.87 -11.67
N GLY A 32 22.58 0.18 -11.44
CA GLY A 32 22.36 1.28 -12.37
C GLY A 32 21.08 1.16 -13.21
N PHE A 33 20.23 0.16 -12.94
CA PHE A 33 18.95 0.04 -13.65
C PHE A 33 17.90 0.96 -13.03
N LYS A 34 17.06 1.52 -13.90
CA LYS A 34 15.95 2.38 -13.50
C LYS A 34 14.69 1.55 -13.23
N LEU A 35 14.16 1.63 -12.03
CA LEU A 35 12.80 1.16 -11.76
C LEU A 35 11.80 2.12 -12.45
N VAL A 36 11.16 1.66 -13.51
CA VAL A 36 10.26 2.49 -14.34
C VAL A 36 8.79 2.39 -13.94
N ALA A 37 8.40 1.30 -13.28
CA ALA A 37 7.05 1.08 -12.77
C ALA A 37 7.07 0.02 -11.65
N MET A 38 6.19 0.18 -10.68
CA MET A 38 5.92 -0.79 -9.62
C MET A 38 4.46 -0.61 -9.18
N LYS A 39 3.72 -1.72 -9.01
CA LYS A 39 2.32 -1.70 -8.58
C LYS A 39 2.22 -2.41 -7.23
N PHE A 40 2.01 -1.65 -6.16
CA PHE A 40 1.66 -2.15 -4.82
C PHE A 40 0.30 -1.58 -4.46
N MET A 41 -0.69 -2.43 -4.29
CA MET A 41 -2.06 -2.05 -3.90
C MET A 41 -2.56 -3.06 -2.88
N TRP A 42 -3.37 -2.60 -1.93
CA TRP A 42 -3.88 -3.44 -0.84
C TRP A 42 -5.37 -3.16 -0.63
N VAL A 43 -6.10 -4.20 -0.20
CA VAL A 43 -7.47 -4.10 0.29
C VAL A 43 -7.46 -4.55 1.75
N TRP A 44 -7.92 -3.68 2.65
CA TRP A 44 -8.02 -3.98 4.07
C TRP A 44 -9.48 -4.15 4.47
N GLU A 45 -9.75 -5.15 5.32
CA GLU A 45 -11.09 -5.42 5.85
C GLU A 45 -11.09 -5.23 7.37
N GLY A 46 -12.18 -4.66 7.90
CA GLY A 46 -12.38 -4.48 9.34
C GLY A 46 -13.41 -3.41 9.68
N LEU A 47 -13.80 -3.36 10.96
CA LEU A 47 -14.73 -2.35 11.47
C LEU A 47 -14.22 -0.94 11.22
N ASN A 48 -15.03 -0.10 10.55
CA ASN A 48 -14.71 1.29 10.22
C ASN A 48 -13.39 1.50 9.47
N VAL A 49 -12.88 0.48 8.75
CA VAL A 49 -11.54 0.49 8.15
C VAL A 49 -11.28 1.68 7.21
N VAL A 50 -12.30 2.18 6.52
CA VAL A 50 -12.17 3.40 5.69
C VAL A 50 -11.86 4.61 6.58
N LYS A 51 -12.67 4.84 7.62
CA LYS A 51 -12.50 5.97 8.54
C LYS A 51 -11.19 5.86 9.32
N THR A 52 -10.92 4.71 9.92
CA THR A 52 -9.72 4.47 10.72
C THR A 52 -8.46 4.47 9.85
N GLY A 53 -8.52 3.93 8.62
CA GLY A 53 -7.44 4.01 7.65
C GLY A 53 -7.08 5.45 7.29
N ARG A 54 -8.08 6.32 7.11
CA ARG A 54 -7.86 7.76 6.90
C ARG A 54 -7.20 8.45 8.11
N GLN A 55 -7.54 8.04 9.33
CA GLN A 55 -6.89 8.55 10.54
C GLN A 55 -5.43 8.09 10.64
N ILE A 56 -5.15 6.81 10.36
CA ILE A 56 -3.78 6.27 10.32
C ILE A 56 -2.93 6.99 9.26
N LEU A 57 -3.51 7.27 8.08
CA LEU A 57 -2.82 8.01 7.03
C LEU A 57 -2.51 9.47 7.44
N GLY A 58 -3.41 10.11 8.15
CA GLY A 58 -3.35 11.55 8.44
C GLY A 58 -4.04 12.40 7.36
N ALA A 59 -4.13 13.70 7.63
CA ALA A 59 -4.75 14.67 6.71
C ALA A 59 -4.06 14.69 5.34
N THR A 60 -4.76 15.17 4.30
CA THR A 60 -4.16 15.28 2.95
C THR A 60 -2.95 16.22 2.95
N ASP A 61 -3.04 17.31 3.74
CA ASP A 61 -1.91 18.17 4.06
C ASP A 61 -1.15 17.60 5.27
N PRO A 62 0.14 17.21 5.10
CA PRO A 62 0.98 16.74 6.20
C PRO A 62 1.07 17.73 7.37
N GLN A 63 1.03 19.04 7.11
CA GLN A 63 1.12 20.05 8.18
C GLN A 63 -0.12 20.08 9.09
N ALA A 64 -1.26 19.57 8.60
CA ALA A 64 -2.48 19.40 9.36
C ALA A 64 -2.66 17.97 9.90
N SER A 65 -1.64 17.12 9.78
CA SER A 65 -1.67 15.74 10.26
C SER A 65 -1.16 15.65 11.69
N GLU A 66 -1.83 14.83 12.51
CA GLU A 66 -1.39 14.55 13.87
C GLU A 66 -0.11 13.72 13.88
N ARG A 67 0.74 13.94 14.90
CA ARG A 67 1.93 13.12 15.15
C ARG A 67 1.52 11.65 15.36
N GLY A 68 2.28 10.72 14.80
CA GLY A 68 1.97 9.29 14.82
C GLY A 68 1.14 8.82 13.62
N SER A 69 0.57 9.74 12.84
CA SER A 69 0.02 9.40 11.52
C SER A 69 1.12 9.29 10.49
N ILE A 70 0.90 8.47 9.45
CA ILE A 70 1.90 8.23 8.39
C ILE A 70 2.38 9.54 7.75
N ARG A 71 1.46 10.45 7.41
CA ARG A 71 1.82 11.73 6.80
C ARG A 71 2.39 12.73 7.80
N GLY A 72 1.91 12.74 9.04
CA GLY A 72 2.47 13.59 10.09
C GLY A 72 3.93 13.25 10.41
N ASP A 73 4.28 11.97 10.37
CA ASP A 73 5.63 11.50 10.69
C ASP A 73 6.59 11.52 9.49
N LEU A 74 6.08 11.31 8.26
CA LEU A 74 6.92 11.02 7.10
C LEU A 74 6.78 12.02 5.94
N CYS A 75 5.93 13.04 6.04
CA CYS A 75 5.67 13.99 4.94
C CYS A 75 5.74 15.45 5.37
N ILE A 76 5.95 16.35 4.40
CA ILE A 76 6.01 17.81 4.63
C ILE A 76 5.07 18.56 3.67
N GLN A 77 4.94 18.12 2.41
CA GLN A 77 4.18 18.82 1.38
C GLN A 77 2.99 18.00 0.87
N VAL A 78 1.88 18.67 0.57
CA VAL A 78 0.64 18.06 0.05
C VAL A 78 0.90 17.20 -1.20
N GLY A 79 1.68 17.71 -2.16
CA GLY A 79 2.00 17.00 -3.41
C GLY A 79 2.97 15.83 -3.26
N ARG A 80 3.41 15.50 -2.04
CA ARG A 80 4.38 14.46 -1.70
C ARG A 80 3.95 13.70 -0.44
N ASN A 81 2.68 13.34 -0.33
CA ASN A 81 2.06 12.75 0.87
C ASN A 81 1.99 11.21 0.90
N ILE A 82 2.88 10.56 0.12
CA ILE A 82 3.31 9.15 0.09
C ILE A 82 2.30 8.01 -0.05
N ALA A 83 1.03 8.19 0.32
CA ALA A 83 0.03 7.13 0.31
C ALA A 83 -1.38 7.66 0.01
N HIS A 84 -2.23 6.79 -0.56
CA HIS A 84 -3.65 7.04 -0.82
C HIS A 84 -4.50 6.10 0.05
N GLY A 85 -5.71 6.53 0.38
CA GLY A 85 -6.74 5.70 0.99
C GLY A 85 -8.10 6.31 0.72
N SER A 86 -9.08 5.45 0.41
CA SER A 86 -10.44 5.84 0.06
C SER A 86 -11.07 6.74 1.13
N ASP A 87 -11.86 7.72 0.69
CA ASP A 87 -12.44 8.75 1.57
C ASP A 87 -13.85 8.38 2.10
N SER A 88 -14.50 7.38 1.51
CA SER A 88 -15.85 6.95 1.82
C SER A 88 -16.02 5.47 1.47
N VAL A 89 -17.08 4.84 2.00
CA VAL A 89 -17.38 3.44 1.69
C VAL A 89 -17.75 3.28 0.21
N GLU A 90 -18.42 4.28 -0.35
CA GLU A 90 -18.82 4.34 -1.75
C GLU A 90 -17.61 4.45 -2.68
N SER A 91 -16.64 5.33 -2.36
CA SER A 91 -15.40 5.43 -3.14
C SER A 91 -14.54 4.18 -3.00
N ALA A 92 -14.45 3.60 -1.80
CA ALA A 92 -13.72 2.36 -1.56
C ALA A 92 -14.22 1.22 -2.46
N LYS A 93 -15.54 1.02 -2.55
CA LYS A 93 -16.13 0.00 -3.44
C LYS A 93 -15.76 0.23 -4.92
N LYS A 94 -15.78 1.49 -5.37
CA LYS A 94 -15.41 1.85 -6.75
C LYS A 94 -13.93 1.61 -7.01
N GLU A 95 -13.07 2.03 -6.09
CA GLU A 95 -11.61 1.87 -6.18
C GLU A 95 -11.22 0.38 -6.16
N ILE A 96 -11.79 -0.42 -5.26
CA ILE A 96 -11.51 -1.87 -5.21
C ILE A 96 -11.86 -2.53 -6.54
N ASN A 97 -13.04 -2.25 -7.10
CA ASN A 97 -13.47 -2.80 -8.39
C ASN A 97 -12.66 -2.28 -9.58
N LEU A 98 -12.05 -1.09 -9.46
CA LEU A 98 -11.17 -0.53 -10.50
C LEU A 98 -9.80 -1.22 -10.51
N TRP A 99 -9.28 -1.55 -9.33
CA TRP A 99 -7.89 -1.96 -9.17
C TRP A 99 -7.69 -3.48 -9.06
N PHE A 100 -8.72 -4.23 -8.66
CA PHE A 100 -8.66 -5.67 -8.39
C PHE A 100 -9.77 -6.45 -9.10
N ASP A 101 -9.42 -7.61 -9.64
CA ASP A 101 -10.40 -8.63 -9.99
C ASP A 101 -10.93 -9.31 -8.71
N PRO A 102 -12.20 -9.74 -8.65
CA PRO A 102 -12.74 -10.43 -7.46
C PRO A 102 -11.96 -11.67 -7.04
N LYS A 103 -11.30 -12.37 -7.98
CA LYS A 103 -10.46 -13.55 -7.72
C LYS A 103 -9.16 -13.23 -6.98
N GLU A 104 -8.74 -11.97 -6.95
CA GLU A 104 -7.55 -11.51 -6.23
C GLU A 104 -7.86 -11.20 -4.76
N LEU A 105 -9.14 -11.09 -4.40
CA LEU A 105 -9.60 -10.90 -3.03
C LEU A 105 -9.69 -12.27 -2.34
N VAL A 106 -9.09 -12.37 -1.16
CA VAL A 106 -9.03 -13.61 -0.38
C VAL A 106 -9.92 -13.47 0.84
N ASP A 107 -10.94 -14.33 0.93
CA ASP A 107 -11.80 -14.45 2.10
C ASP A 107 -11.19 -15.46 3.10
N TRP A 108 -10.87 -14.99 4.30
CA TRP A 108 -10.29 -15.81 5.36
C TRP A 108 -10.61 -15.22 6.74
N LYS A 109 -10.72 -16.09 7.76
CA LYS A 109 -10.97 -15.66 9.15
C LYS A 109 -9.64 -15.57 9.94
N PRO A 110 -9.26 -14.39 10.46
CA PRO A 110 -8.12 -14.28 11.37
C PRO A 110 -8.32 -15.10 12.64
N THR A 111 -7.30 -15.88 13.03
CA THR A 111 -7.35 -16.68 14.28
C THR A 111 -7.49 -15.83 15.53
N ILE A 112 -7.05 -14.57 15.47
CA ILE A 112 -7.15 -13.61 16.58
C ILE A 112 -8.46 -12.84 16.62
N ARG A 113 -9.40 -13.08 15.70
CA ARG A 113 -10.61 -12.25 15.55
C ARG A 113 -11.37 -12.10 16.87
N GLU A 114 -11.57 -13.20 17.60
CA GLU A 114 -12.30 -13.23 18.89
C GLU A 114 -11.60 -12.46 20.02
N TRP A 115 -10.32 -12.12 19.84
CA TRP A 115 -9.54 -11.30 20.78
C TRP A 115 -9.48 -9.83 20.37
N VAL A 116 -9.94 -9.49 19.16
CA VAL A 116 -9.91 -8.13 18.59
C VAL A 116 -11.33 -7.53 18.54
N TYR A 117 -12.34 -8.36 18.31
CA TYR A 117 -13.75 -7.98 18.25
C TYR A 117 -14.50 -8.69 19.38
N GLU A 118 -15.38 -7.94 20.06
CA GLU A 118 -16.18 -8.42 21.19
C GLU A 118 -17.52 -9.04 20.76
N ASP A 119 -17.58 -9.67 19.56
CA ASP A 119 -18.82 -10.19 18.95
C ASP A 119 -19.71 -10.99 19.93
#